data_AF-A0A936ENF8-F1
#
_entry.id   AF-A0A936ENF8-F1
#
_cell.length_a   1.000
_cell.length_b   1.000
_cell.length_c   1.000
_cell.angle_alpha   90.00
_cell.angle_beta   90.00
_cell.angle_gamma   90.00
#
_symmetry.space_group_name_H-M   'P 1'
#
loop_
_entity.id
_entity.type
_entity.pdbx_description
1 polymer ?
#
loop_
_entity_poly.entity_id
_entity_poly.type
_entity_poly.pdbx_seq_one_letter_code
_entity_poly.pdbx_strand_id
1 'polypeptide(L)'
;MKKFKAIDTWISIILITGFAIATIINRDYTFLLGYFVVGGWQVLSMLVHVYYHSFTQKKGTRRTYHWIALISLITIPVGSFWILLFIAPFMAVFYTGLCFEEVRKMNQRPLALLK
;
A
#
# COMPACT_ATOMS: atom_id res chain seq x y z
N MET A 1 1.93 -4.21 -16.35
CA MET A 1 2.14 -4.30 -14.89
C MET A 1 3.46 -3.72 -14.37
N LYS A 2 4.64 -3.98 -14.98
CA LYS A 2 5.92 -3.44 -14.44
C LYS A 2 5.92 -1.92 -14.24
N LYS A 3 5.54 -1.17 -15.29
CA LYS A 3 5.48 0.30 -15.24
C LYS A 3 4.47 0.80 -14.20
N PHE A 4 3.27 0.20 -14.14
CA PHE A 4 2.25 0.55 -13.15
C PHE A 4 2.74 0.32 -11.72
N LYS A 5 3.35 -0.82 -11.41
CA LYS A 5 3.91 -1.12 -10.08
C LYS A 5 5.02 -0.17 -9.67
N ALA A 6 5.88 0.20 -10.62
CA ALA A 6 6.92 1.19 -10.37
C ALA A 6 6.29 2.55 -10.04
N ILE A 7 5.31 3.00 -10.84
CA ILE A 7 4.58 4.26 -10.60
C ILE A 7 3.88 4.22 -9.25
N ASP A 8 3.18 3.14 -8.92
CA ASP A 8 2.47 2.97 -7.65
C ASP A 8 3.41 3.02 -6.44
N THR A 9 4.59 2.39 -6.56
CA THR A 9 5.62 2.44 -5.51
C THR A 9 6.12 3.86 -5.30
N TRP A 10 6.43 4.58 -6.39
CA TRP A 10 6.90 5.96 -6.31
C TRP A 10 5.82 6.90 -5.75
N ILE A 11 4.57 6.79 -6.20
CA ILE A 11 3.46 7.59 -5.69
C ILE A 11 3.26 7.33 -4.20
N SER A 12 3.27 6.06 -3.78
CA SER A 12 3.10 5.71 -2.36
C SER A 12 4.24 6.26 -1.50
N ILE A 13 5.49 6.18 -1.94
CA ILE A 13 6.64 6.78 -1.24
C ILE A 13 6.47 8.30 -1.12
N ILE A 14 6.16 8.98 -2.23
CA ILE A 14 6.01 10.44 -2.26
C ILE A 14 4.86 10.88 -1.35
N LEU A 15 3.72 10.19 -1.38
CA LEU A 15 2.57 10.53 -0.54
C LEU A 15 2.90 10.32 0.95
N ILE A 16 3.47 9.17 1.32
CA ILE A 16 3.81 8.87 2.72
C ILE A 16 4.84 9.88 3.24
N THR A 17 5.94 10.09 2.51
CA THR A 17 7.02 11.00 2.94
C THR A 17 6.56 12.46 2.92
N GLY A 18 5.84 12.87 1.88
CA GLY A 18 5.33 14.24 1.74
C GLY A 18 4.36 14.62 2.85
N PHE A 19 3.38 13.76 3.15
CA PHE A 19 2.43 14.02 4.23
C PHE A 19 3.07 13.89 5.62
N ALA A 20 4.07 13.01 5.80
CA ALA A 20 4.83 12.94 7.05
C ALA A 20 5.57 14.26 7.33
N ILE A 21 6.28 14.81 6.33
CA ILE A 21 6.98 16.10 6.46
C ILE A 21 5.98 17.25 6.67
N ALA A 22 4.92 17.29 5.87
CA ALA A 22 3.90 18.35 5.96
C ALA A 22 3.18 18.36 7.32
N THR A 23 2.96 17.17 7.91
CA THR A 23 2.37 17.04 9.26
C THR A 23 3.30 17.60 10.33
N ILE A 24 4.61 17.32 10.24
CA ILE A 24 5.61 17.81 11.20
C ILE A 24 5.72 19.34 11.15
N ILE A 25 5.63 19.94 9.95
CA ILE A 25 5.74 21.38 9.75
C ILE A 25 4.47 22.11 10.20
N ASN A 26 3.31 21.72 9.68
CA ASN A 26 2.08 22.48 9.90
C ASN A 26 1.44 22.18 11.27
N ARG A 27 1.65 20.99 11.84
CA ARG A 27 1.07 20.54 13.13
C ARG A 27 -0.47 20.65 13.23
N ASP A 28 -1.14 20.68 12.08
CA ASP A 28 -2.59 20.81 11.97
C ASP A 28 -3.26 19.48 11.53
N TYR A 29 -4.49 19.56 11.03
CA TYR A 29 -5.26 18.45 10.45
C TYR A 29 -4.65 17.85 9.16
N THR A 30 -3.47 18.31 8.73
CA THR A 30 -2.71 17.76 7.59
C THR A 30 -2.46 16.26 7.72
N PHE A 31 -2.29 15.76 8.96
CA PHE A 31 -2.16 14.34 9.23
C PHE A 31 -3.40 13.56 8.79
N LEU A 32 -4.59 14.05 9.15
CA LEU A 32 -5.86 13.39 8.86
C LEU A 32 -6.14 13.41 7.35
N LEU A 33 -5.84 14.52 6.68
CA LEU A 33 -5.95 14.63 5.23
C LEU A 33 -5.00 13.64 4.54
N GLY A 34 -3.73 13.61 4.97
CA GLY A 34 -2.74 12.66 4.46
C GLY A 34 -3.16 11.20 4.67
N TYR A 35 -3.76 10.89 5.82
CA TYR A 35 -4.29 9.57 6.13
C TYR A 35 -5.35 9.12 5.11
N PHE A 36 -6.34 9.97 4.81
CA PHE A 36 -7.37 9.64 3.82
C PHE A 36 -6.82 9.56 2.40
N VAL A 37 -5.90 10.46 2.02
CA VAL A 37 -5.31 10.46 0.68
C VAL A 37 -4.43 9.23 0.46
N VAL A 38 -3.53 8.92 1.40
CA VAL A 38 -2.65 7.74 1.34
C VAL A 38 -3.48 6.45 1.37
N GLY A 39 -4.45 6.36 2.29
CA GLY A 39 -5.34 5.20 2.40
C GLY A 39 -6.19 4.99 1.15
N GLY A 40 -6.77 6.07 0.61
CA GLY A 40 -7.54 6.03 -0.64
C GLY A 40 -6.70 5.58 -1.84
N TRP A 41 -5.48 6.10 -1.97
CA TRP A 41 -4.54 5.65 -3.00
C TRP A 41 -4.23 4.16 -2.87
N GLN A 42 -4.01 3.65 -1.66
CA GLN A 42 -3.74 2.23 -1.44
C GLN A 42 -4.91 1.34 -1.80
N VAL A 43 -6.13 1.72 -1.44
CA VAL A 43 -7.34 0.97 -1.84
C VAL A 43 -7.49 0.97 -3.36
N LEU A 44 -7.27 2.11 -4.02
CA LEU A 44 -7.34 2.19 -5.48
C LEU A 44 -6.27 1.33 -6.15
N SER A 45 -5.02 1.42 -5.70
CA SER A 45 -3.93 0.56 -6.18
C SER A 45 -4.25 -0.92 -5.96
N MET A 46 -4.82 -1.26 -4.80
CA MET A 46 -5.27 -2.61 -4.49
C MET A 46 -6.30 -3.11 -5.51
N LEU A 47 -7.30 -2.31 -5.86
CA LEU A 47 -8.33 -2.66 -6.85
C LEU A 47 -7.73 -2.89 -8.25
N VAL A 48 -6.82 -2.01 -8.69
CA VAL A 48 -6.15 -2.17 -9.98
C VAL A 48 -5.36 -3.48 -10.02
N HIS A 49 -4.67 -3.83 -8.93
CA HIS A 49 -3.90 -5.07 -8.86
C HIS A 49 -4.78 -6.33 -8.86
N VAL A 50 -5.97 -6.29 -8.24
CA VAL A 50 -6.96 -7.37 -8.33
C VAL A 50 -7.47 -7.51 -9.76
N TYR A 51 -7.85 -6.40 -10.40
CA TYR A 51 -8.41 -6.39 -11.75
C TYR A 51 -7.47 -7.01 -12.80
N TYR A 52 -6.18 -6.69 -12.73
CA TYR A 52 -5.18 -7.24 -13.66
C TYR A 52 -4.62 -8.62 -13.23
N HIS A 53 -5.19 -9.26 -12.21
CA HIS A 53 -4.74 -10.56 -11.66
C HIS A 53 -3.23 -10.63 -11.39
N SER A 54 -2.61 -9.50 -11.03
CA SER A 54 -1.16 -9.42 -10.94
C SER A 54 -0.69 -9.88 -9.56
N PHE A 55 0.05 -10.99 -9.53
CA PHE A 55 0.62 -11.59 -8.31
C PHE A 55 -0.39 -12.15 -7.31
N THR A 56 -1.61 -12.48 -7.74
CA THR A 56 -2.58 -13.26 -6.96
C THR A 56 -2.30 -14.77 -7.04
N GLN A 57 -1.10 -15.21 -6.66
CA GLN A 57 -0.86 -16.64 -6.42
C GLN A 57 -1.60 -17.10 -5.16
N LYS A 58 -2.10 -18.35 -5.14
CA LYS A 58 -2.97 -18.89 -4.07
C LYS A 58 -2.38 -18.77 -2.65
N LYS A 59 -1.08 -18.55 -2.47
CA LYS A 59 -0.36 -18.35 -1.19
C LYS A 59 0.53 -17.09 -1.13
N GLY A 60 0.32 -16.10 -2.00
CA GLY A 60 1.14 -14.89 -2.00
C GLY A 60 0.81 -13.96 -0.82
N THR A 61 1.83 -13.38 -0.18
CA THR A 61 1.72 -12.37 0.90
C THR A 61 0.75 -11.23 0.56
N ARG A 62 0.67 -10.89 -0.74
CA ARG A 62 -0.27 -9.92 -1.29
C ARG A 62 -1.74 -10.28 -1.05
N ARG A 63 -2.12 -11.56 -1.19
CA ARG A 63 -3.52 -11.98 -0.99
C ARG A 63 -3.94 -11.82 0.47
N THR A 64 -3.04 -12.15 1.40
CA THR A 64 -3.25 -11.94 2.84
C THR A 64 -3.43 -10.47 3.15
N TYR A 65 -2.57 -9.60 2.60
CA TYR A 65 -2.70 -8.14 2.76
C TYR A 65 -4.05 -7.63 2.23
N HIS A 66 -4.45 -8.03 1.01
CA HIS A 66 -5.72 -7.59 0.43
C HIS A 66 -6.92 -7.99 1.29
N TRP A 67 -6.92 -9.22 1.84
CA TRP A 67 -7.99 -9.67 2.75
C TRP A 67 -8.00 -8.89 4.05
N ILE A 68 -6.83 -8.66 4.67
CA ILE A 68 -6.73 -7.87 5.91
C ILE A 68 -7.23 -6.44 5.66
N ALA A 69 -6.79 -5.79 4.57
CA ALA A 69 -7.20 -4.44 4.22
C ALA A 69 -8.72 -4.36 3.95
N LEU A 70 -9.28 -5.34 3.24
CA LEU A 70 -10.71 -5.40 2.94
C LEU A 70 -11.57 -5.63 4.20
N ILE A 71 -11.17 -6.57 5.05
CA ILE A 71 -11.85 -6.81 6.35
C ILE A 71 -11.77 -5.56 7.21
N SER A 72 -10.60 -4.90 7.26
CA SER A 72 -10.42 -3.66 8.02
C SER A 72 -11.36 -2.57 7.50
N LEU A 73 -11.46 -2.38 6.18
CA LEU A 73 -12.34 -1.39 5.56
C LEU A 73 -13.83 -1.66 5.86
N ILE A 74 -14.28 -2.92 5.78
CA ILE A 74 -15.69 -3.29 6.02
C ILE A 74 -16.06 -3.18 7.50
N THR A 75 -15.11 -3.34 8.42
CA THR A 75 -15.35 -3.28 9.87
C THR A 75 -15.36 -1.86 10.44
N ILE A 76 -15.08 -0.83 9.62
CA ILE A 76 -15.13 0.59 10.03
C ILE A 76 -16.44 0.95 10.78
N PRO A 77 -17.65 0.66 10.25
CA PRO A 77 -18.90 0.99 10.94
C PRO A 77 -19.11 0.21 12.26
N VAL A 78 -18.37 -0.88 12.48
CA VAL A 78 -18.44 -1.71 13.69
C VAL A 78 -17.49 -1.17 14.78
N GLY A 79 -16.67 -0.14 14.48
CA GLY A 79 -15.79 0.52 15.45
C GLY A 79 -14.31 0.20 15.29
N SER A 80 -13.90 -0.47 14.21
CA SER A 80 -12.47 -0.75 13.94
C SER A 80 -11.63 0.49 13.60
N PHE A 81 -12.27 1.66 13.47
CA PHE A 81 -11.63 2.93 13.13
C PHE A 81 -10.44 3.29 14.05
N TRP A 82 -10.56 3.06 15.36
CA TRP A 82 -9.48 3.34 16.31
C TRP A 82 -8.24 2.50 16.05
N ILE A 83 -8.44 1.21 15.75
CA ILE A 83 -7.35 0.27 15.46
C ILE A 83 -6.72 0.61 14.10
N LEU A 84 -7.53 0.92 13.10
CA LEU A 84 -7.07 1.35 11.78
C LEU A 84 -6.22 2.61 11.84
N LEU A 85 -6.58 3.59 12.67
CA LEU A 85 -5.85 4.84 12.77
C LEU A 85 -4.37 4.63 13.14
N PHE A 86 -4.09 3.63 13.98
CA PHE A 86 -2.72 3.24 14.32
C PHE A 86 -2.11 2.24 13.34
N ILE A 87 -2.87 1.24 12.86
CA ILE A 87 -2.34 0.15 12.03
C ILE A 87 -2.14 0.56 10.55
N ALA A 88 -3.01 1.42 10.02
CA ALA A 88 -2.97 1.85 8.62
C ALA A 88 -1.63 2.47 8.17
N PRO A 89 -0.95 3.36 8.93
CA PRO A 89 0.36 3.85 8.53
C PRO A 89 1.42 2.74 8.45
N PHE A 90 1.37 1.72 9.32
CA PHE A 90 2.29 0.58 9.21
C PHE A 90 1.95 -0.32 8.02
N MET A 91 0.66 -0.58 7.80
CA MET A 91 0.16 -1.30 6.62
C MET A 91 0.59 -0.59 5.32
N ALA A 92 0.55 0.74 5.31
CA ALA A 92 0.95 1.57 4.19
C ALA A 92 2.43 1.38 3.81
N VAL A 93 3.30 1.42 4.81
CA VAL A 93 4.74 1.17 4.63
C VAL A 93 4.98 -0.27 4.18
N PHE A 94 4.30 -1.24 4.79
CA PHE A 94 4.42 -2.66 4.44
C PHE A 94 3.99 -2.91 2.99
N TYR A 95 2.87 -2.35 2.54
CA TYR A 95 2.39 -2.46 1.17
C TYR A 95 3.38 -1.87 0.17
N THR A 96 3.89 -0.69 0.47
CA THR A 96 4.88 0.00 -0.37
C THR A 96 6.16 -0.85 -0.49
N GLY A 97 6.63 -1.45 0.61
CA GLY A 97 7.75 -2.37 0.62
C GLY A 97 7.51 -3.63 -0.22
N LEU A 98 6.31 -4.22 -0.13
CA LEU A 98 5.89 -5.34 -0.97
C LEU A 98 5.93 -4.99 -2.47
N CYS A 99 5.36 -3.85 -2.84
CA CYS A 99 5.40 -3.36 -4.22
C CYS A 99 6.85 -3.13 -4.70
N PHE A 100 7.72 -2.57 -3.84
CA PHE A 100 9.13 -2.38 -4.14
C PHE A 100 9.89 -3.70 -4.35
N GLU A 101 9.68 -4.69 -3.49
CA GLU A 101 10.31 -6.01 -3.61
C GLU A 101 9.86 -6.72 -4.90
N GLU A 102 8.58 -6.64 -5.23
CA GLU A 102 8.05 -7.18 -6.49
C GLU A 102 8.67 -6.47 -7.71
N VAL A 103 8.75 -5.14 -7.72
CA VAL A 103 9.42 -4.39 -8.79
C VAL A 103 10.88 -4.79 -8.91
N ARG A 104 11.59 -4.96 -7.79
CA ARG A 104 12.97 -5.42 -7.75
C ARG A 104 13.11 -6.83 -8.35
N LYS A 105 12.29 -7.80 -7.95
CA LYS A 105 12.27 -9.16 -8.51
C LYS A 105 11.98 -9.14 -10.02
N MET A 106 11.09 -8.27 -10.48
CA MET A 106 10.76 -8.10 -11.89
C MET A 106 11.88 -7.45 -12.71
N ASN A 107 12.78 -6.70 -12.06
CA ASN A 107 13.95 -6.04 -12.67
C ASN A 107 15.23 -6.87 -12.55
N GLN A 108 15.24 -7.95 -11.77
CA GLN A 108 16.35 -8.90 -11.74
C GLN A 108 16.42 -9.68 -13.07
N ARG A 109 17.66 -9.92 -13.53
CA ARG A 109 17.91 -10.69 -14.76
C ARG A 109 17.38 -12.12 -14.60
N PRO A 110 16.82 -12.76 -15.65
CA PRO A 110 16.15 -14.05 -15.57
C PRO A 110 17.01 -15.18 -14.97
N LEU A 111 18.35 -15.11 -15.12
CA LEU A 111 19.29 -16.07 -14.55
C LEU A 111 19.36 -16.06 -13.01
N ALA A 112 18.96 -14.96 -12.37
CA ALA A 112 18.95 -14.85 -10.91
C ALA A 112 17.66 -15.38 -10.26
N LEU A 113 16.61 -15.64 -11.05
CA LEU A 113 15.31 -16.16 -10.57
C LEU A 113 15.26 -17.70 -10.49
N LEU A 114 16.30 -18.39 -10.99
CA LEU A 114 16.42 -19.85 -11.05
C LEU A 114 17.18 -20.46 -9.86
N LYS A 115 17.52 -19.66 -8.84
CA LYS A 115 18.32 -20.07 -7.69
C LYS A 115 17.51 -20.13 -6.41
#